data_AF-A9A6E9-F1
#
_entry.id   AF-A9A6E9-F1
#
_cell.length_a   1.000
_cell.length_b   1.000
_cell.length_c   1.000
_cell.angle_alpha   90.00
_cell.angle_beta   90.00
_cell.angle_gamma   90.00
#
_symmetry.space_group_name_H-M   'P 1'
#
loop_
_entity.id
_entity.type
_entity.pdbx_description
1 polymer ?
#
loop_
_entity_poly.entity_id
_entity_poly.type
_entity_poly.pdbx_seq_one_letter_code
_entity_poly.pdbx_strand_id
1 'polypeptide(L)'
;MYEFRIFGGPDNLSDKLEGRLTELKTKIKSENPEYILDIDENKYIQSLINKYHIEPLNLKFEDKYLDSEEREIPAEYFPANFFVYRGKTYPKPVLIFCIPYEGDHKLLEYRPNPVTLYFPTVYRNNNAICLEYIQFETTEEYNNKIKSNFTSDWNVIFKNLNYLNNQIISFNKSLENTAKSFFENRKKEIIESRNSLNSFDMPIKTKKNSNDTYSVPVEKHIQKPEINIKTHEKTLEPTLSDEDYSNILKTIHNIGNTFEKYPNNYYGKNEEGLRDFIVSHLETNYPSISITGESYNKSGKSDILIKYQSKNLFVAECKFWGGGSEYTPAISQLLNNLTWRDSKSALIIFVKNMKIGPVLEEIKKCTKNHPDFLEDLGDHDQSWQNYIFKLNGDDETKIKLAVLIFHVPPVNNKRVK
;
A
#
# COMPACT_ATOMS: atom_id res chain seq x y z
N MET A 1 -36.30 24.85 4.20
CA MET A 1 -35.93 23.67 4.99
C MET A 1 -36.23 22.45 4.14
N TYR A 2 -35.28 21.54 3.91
CA TYR A 2 -35.52 20.34 3.09
C TYR A 2 -35.96 19.21 4.01
N GLU A 3 -37.26 18.88 3.95
CA GLU A 3 -37.86 17.76 4.65
C GLU A 3 -37.78 16.49 3.80
N PHE A 4 -37.52 15.36 4.45
CA PHE A 4 -37.44 14.06 3.80
C PHE A 4 -37.84 12.94 4.76
N ARG A 5 -38.25 11.81 4.19
CA ARG A 5 -38.55 10.60 4.96
C ARG A 5 -37.25 9.87 5.27
N ILE A 6 -36.81 9.94 6.52
CA ILE A 6 -35.56 9.29 6.95
C ILE A 6 -35.65 7.77 6.75
N PHE A 7 -34.66 7.21 6.07
CA PHE A 7 -34.57 5.82 5.63
C PHE A 7 -35.72 5.35 4.72
N GLY A 8 -36.52 6.28 4.20
CA GLY A 8 -37.70 6.01 3.37
C GLY A 8 -37.60 6.63 1.98
N GLY A 9 -36.39 6.97 1.53
CA GLY A 9 -36.14 7.49 0.19
C GLY A 9 -36.37 6.43 -0.89
N PRO A 10 -36.36 6.85 -2.17
CA PRO A 10 -36.62 5.97 -3.32
C PRO A 10 -35.47 4.99 -3.58
N ASP A 11 -34.26 5.29 -3.10
CA ASP A 11 -33.06 4.49 -3.32
C ASP A 11 -32.87 3.45 -2.20
N ASN A 12 -32.72 2.18 -2.57
CA ASN A 12 -32.37 1.12 -1.63
C ASN A 12 -30.86 1.11 -1.36
N LEU A 13 -30.49 0.87 -0.11
CA LEU A 13 -29.10 0.72 0.27
C LEU A 13 -28.45 -0.46 -0.46
N SER A 14 -29.16 -1.59 -0.60
CA SER A 14 -28.64 -2.79 -1.28
C SER A 14 -28.17 -2.48 -2.71
N ASP A 15 -28.93 -1.71 -3.47
CA ASP A 15 -28.58 -1.32 -4.85
C ASP A 15 -27.33 -0.43 -4.89
N LYS A 16 -27.18 0.48 -3.91
CA LYS A 16 -25.97 1.32 -3.79
C LYS A 16 -24.73 0.51 -3.43
N LEU A 17 -24.89 -0.49 -2.55
CA LEU A 17 -23.80 -1.39 -2.17
C LEU A 17 -23.37 -2.26 -3.36
N GLU A 18 -24.33 -2.80 -4.12
CA GLU A 18 -24.05 -3.56 -5.35
C GLU A 18 -23.38 -2.70 -6.43
N GLY A 19 -23.84 -1.45 -6.58
CA GLY A 19 -23.21 -0.46 -7.46
C GLY A 19 -21.72 -0.27 -7.13
N ARG A 20 -21.38 -0.16 -5.84
CA ARG A 20 -19.97 -0.08 -5.41
C ARG A 20 -19.16 -1.33 -5.72
N LEU A 21 -19.75 -2.53 -5.58
CA LEU A 21 -19.07 -3.77 -6.00
C LEU A 21 -18.82 -3.78 -7.50
N THR A 22 -19.77 -3.27 -8.28
CA THR A 22 -19.63 -3.15 -9.74
C THR A 22 -18.54 -2.16 -10.12
N GLU A 23 -18.46 -1.01 -9.45
CA GLU A 23 -17.36 -0.05 -9.61
C GLU A 23 -16.01 -0.66 -9.25
N LEU A 24 -15.93 -1.40 -8.13
CA LEU A 24 -14.72 -2.10 -7.70
C LEU A 24 -14.26 -3.10 -8.77
N LYS A 25 -15.18 -3.93 -9.25
CA LYS A 25 -14.92 -4.90 -10.32
C LYS A 25 -14.45 -4.20 -11.61
N THR A 26 -15.09 -3.10 -11.97
CA THR A 26 -14.78 -2.32 -13.17
C THR A 26 -13.41 -1.69 -13.07
N LYS A 27 -13.06 -1.13 -11.89
CA LYS A 27 -11.74 -0.58 -11.61
C LYS A 27 -10.66 -1.63 -11.84
N ILE A 28 -10.77 -2.81 -11.24
CA ILE A 28 -9.85 -3.93 -11.44
C ILE A 28 -9.76 -4.32 -12.93
N LYS A 29 -10.89 -4.40 -13.64
CA LYS A 29 -10.92 -4.75 -15.07
C LYS A 29 -10.24 -3.71 -15.96
N SER A 30 -10.36 -2.43 -15.62
CA SER A 30 -9.81 -1.31 -16.38
C SER A 30 -8.30 -1.11 -16.20
N GLU A 31 -7.71 -1.74 -15.19
CA GLU A 31 -6.26 -1.64 -14.97
C GLU A 31 -5.46 -2.25 -16.13
N ASN A 32 -4.24 -1.74 -16.31
CA ASN A 32 -3.29 -2.31 -17.26
C ASN A 32 -3.04 -3.80 -16.87
N PRO A 33 -3.19 -4.77 -17.80
CA PRO A 33 -2.88 -6.16 -17.54
C PRO A 33 -1.49 -6.43 -16.96
N GLU A 34 -0.48 -5.64 -17.34
CA GLU A 34 0.88 -5.73 -16.80
C GLU A 34 0.92 -5.30 -15.33
N TYR A 35 0.24 -4.20 -15.00
CA TYR A 35 0.11 -3.73 -13.62
C TYR A 35 -0.56 -4.75 -12.70
N ILE A 36 -1.62 -5.42 -13.17
CA ILE A 36 -2.32 -6.47 -12.38
C ILE A 36 -1.44 -7.69 -12.10
N LEU A 37 -0.47 -8.01 -12.98
CA LEU A 37 0.39 -9.17 -12.81
C LEU A 37 1.55 -8.92 -11.83
N ASP A 38 2.06 -7.69 -11.81
CA ASP A 38 3.29 -7.34 -11.09
C ASP A 38 3.04 -6.68 -9.72
N ILE A 39 1.81 -6.26 -9.43
CA ILE A 39 1.50 -5.57 -8.17
C ILE A 39 1.51 -6.52 -6.96
N ASP A 40 1.95 -5.99 -5.80
CA ASP A 40 1.72 -6.60 -4.50
C ASP A 40 0.20 -6.69 -4.23
N GLU A 41 -0.31 -7.90 -4.35
CA GLU A 41 -1.73 -8.23 -4.22
C GLU A 41 -2.31 -7.75 -2.89
N ASN A 42 -1.60 -7.95 -1.78
CA ASN A 42 -2.07 -7.56 -0.44
C ASN A 42 -2.18 -6.04 -0.33
N LYS A 43 -1.17 -5.29 -0.79
CA LYS A 43 -1.20 -3.83 -0.78
C LYS A 43 -2.30 -3.27 -1.68
N TYR A 44 -2.47 -3.85 -2.86
CA TYR A 44 -3.50 -3.42 -3.80
C TYR A 44 -4.91 -3.67 -3.26
N ILE A 45 -5.19 -4.86 -2.74
CA ILE A 45 -6.47 -5.19 -2.12
C ILE A 45 -6.74 -4.26 -0.94
N GLN A 46 -5.76 -4.00 -0.08
CA GLN A 46 -5.94 -3.08 1.04
C GLN A 46 -6.31 -1.66 0.57
N SER A 47 -5.68 -1.19 -0.51
CA SER A 47 -6.02 0.12 -1.09
C SER A 47 -7.47 0.17 -1.61
N LEU A 48 -7.97 -0.94 -2.19
CA LEU A 48 -9.35 -1.06 -2.65
C LEU A 48 -10.32 -1.12 -1.48
N ILE A 49 -10.02 -1.91 -0.44
CA ILE A 49 -10.85 -1.96 0.77
C ILE A 49 -11.01 -0.56 1.36
N ASN A 50 -9.89 0.14 1.57
CA ASN A 50 -9.92 1.51 2.13
C ASN A 50 -10.73 2.48 1.26
N LYS A 51 -10.66 2.35 -0.06
CA LYS A 51 -11.39 3.21 -1.00
C LYS A 51 -12.90 2.95 -1.01
N TYR A 52 -13.31 1.69 -0.93
CA TYR A 52 -14.72 1.29 -1.05
C TYR A 52 -15.41 1.08 0.30
N HIS A 53 -14.68 1.17 1.41
CA HIS A 53 -15.22 1.16 2.77
C HIS A 53 -16.27 2.26 2.97
N ILE A 54 -17.33 1.94 3.69
CA ILE A 54 -18.37 2.89 4.07
C ILE A 54 -18.41 2.97 5.59
N GLU A 55 -18.24 4.16 6.15
CA GLU A 55 -18.42 4.36 7.58
C GLU A 55 -19.91 4.25 7.96
N PRO A 56 -20.28 3.41 8.94
CA PRO A 56 -21.63 3.35 9.47
C PRO A 56 -22.08 4.70 10.03
N LEU A 57 -23.38 4.97 9.96
CA LEU A 57 -23.96 6.21 10.48
C LEU A 57 -24.08 6.15 12.01
N ASN A 58 -23.69 7.22 12.69
CA ASN A 58 -23.77 7.31 14.15
C ASN A 58 -24.72 8.45 14.56
N LEU A 59 -25.84 8.14 15.23
CA LEU A 59 -26.72 9.14 15.81
C LEU A 59 -26.34 9.37 17.28
N LYS A 60 -25.92 10.58 17.63
CA LYS A 60 -25.48 10.95 18.99
C LYS A 60 -26.67 11.25 19.89
N PHE A 61 -27.31 10.18 20.37
CA PHE A 61 -28.53 10.27 21.17
C PHE A 61 -28.35 11.01 22.51
N GLU A 62 -27.15 10.92 23.10
CA GLU A 62 -26.81 11.60 24.35
C GLU A 62 -26.79 13.13 24.16
N ASP A 63 -26.51 13.58 22.93
CA ASP A 63 -26.41 15.00 22.56
C ASP A 63 -27.73 15.56 21.97
N LYS A 64 -28.86 14.87 22.16
CA LYS A 64 -30.15 15.36 21.69
C LYS A 64 -30.57 16.63 22.44
N TYR A 65 -31.22 17.54 21.73
CA TYR A 65 -31.72 18.79 22.30
C TYR A 65 -33.12 19.12 21.78
N LEU A 66 -33.81 19.99 22.52
CA LEU A 66 -35.13 20.49 22.20
C LEU A 66 -35.02 21.99 21.95
N ASP A 67 -35.59 22.44 20.83
CA ASP A 67 -35.79 23.83 20.50
C ASP A 67 -37.30 24.11 20.33
N SER A 68 -37.69 25.38 20.32
CA SER A 68 -39.08 25.78 20.09
C SER A 68 -39.17 27.11 19.38
N GLU A 69 -40.05 27.18 18.38
CA GLU A 69 -40.37 28.43 17.69
C GLU A 69 -41.88 28.60 17.53
N GLU A 70 -42.32 29.84 17.33
CA GLU A 70 -43.71 30.13 16.98
C GLU A 70 -43.87 30.17 15.47
N ARG A 71 -44.87 29.46 14.93
CA ARG A 71 -45.11 29.37 13.48
C ARG A 71 -46.59 29.56 13.17
N GLU A 72 -46.86 30.21 12.04
CA GLU A 72 -48.21 30.34 11.47
C GLU A 72 -48.65 28.98 10.89
N ILE A 73 -49.58 28.31 11.57
CA ILE A 73 -50.10 27.00 11.19
C ILE A 73 -51.42 27.17 10.43
N PRO A 74 -51.58 26.57 9.23
CA PRO A 74 -52.85 26.54 8.52
C PRO A 74 -53.98 25.89 9.33
N ALA A 75 -55.17 26.49 9.29
CA ALA A 75 -56.36 26.01 9.99
C ALA A 75 -56.70 24.53 9.71
N GLU A 76 -56.30 24.01 8.55
CA GLU A 76 -56.50 22.63 8.12
C GLU A 76 -55.74 21.60 8.97
N TYR A 77 -54.66 22.01 9.67
CA TYR A 77 -53.92 21.14 10.58
C TYR A 77 -54.47 21.17 12.02
N PHE A 78 -55.40 22.07 12.33
CA PHE A 78 -55.94 22.19 13.68
C PHE A 78 -56.88 21.02 14.01
N PRO A 79 -56.82 20.51 15.25
CA PRO A 79 -57.80 19.54 15.72
C PRO A 79 -59.24 20.10 15.70
N ALA A 80 -60.23 19.23 15.50
CA ALA A 80 -61.63 19.62 15.26
C ALA A 80 -62.30 20.40 16.42
N ASN A 81 -61.74 20.35 17.63
CA ASN A 81 -62.20 21.12 18.79
C ASN A 81 -61.77 22.59 18.78
N PHE A 82 -60.92 23.02 17.83
CA PHE A 82 -60.51 24.41 17.69
C PHE A 82 -61.46 25.20 16.78
N PHE A 83 -61.84 26.41 17.22
CA PHE A 83 -62.65 27.34 16.44
C PHE A 83 -61.76 28.15 15.47
N VAL A 84 -61.42 27.57 14.32
CA VAL A 84 -60.59 28.18 13.28
C VAL A 84 -61.31 28.26 11.93
N TYR A 85 -60.90 29.19 11.07
CA TYR A 85 -61.47 29.37 9.73
C TYR A 85 -60.55 28.79 8.66
N ARG A 86 -61.08 27.89 7.82
CA ARG A 86 -60.37 27.29 6.68
C ARG A 86 -59.75 28.38 5.78
N GLY A 87 -58.54 28.15 5.31
CA GLY A 87 -57.77 29.11 4.51
C GLY A 87 -57.08 30.24 5.29
N LYS A 88 -57.20 30.27 6.63
CA LYS A 88 -56.41 31.16 7.50
C LYS A 88 -55.27 30.40 8.19
N THR A 89 -54.29 31.14 8.69
CA THR A 89 -53.24 30.63 9.57
C THR A 89 -53.39 31.23 10.97
N TYR A 90 -52.85 30.52 11.96
CA TYR A 90 -52.82 30.95 13.35
C TYR A 90 -51.49 30.57 13.99
N PRO A 91 -50.90 31.44 14.84
CA PRO A 91 -49.62 31.17 15.48
C PRO A 91 -49.74 30.04 16.51
N LYS A 92 -48.82 29.08 16.46
CA LYS A 92 -48.66 28.01 17.46
C LYS A 92 -47.18 27.70 17.73
N PRO A 93 -46.83 27.28 18.96
CA PRO A 93 -45.52 26.74 19.24
C PRO A 93 -45.30 25.44 18.47
N VAL A 94 -44.13 25.31 17.85
CA VAL A 94 -43.62 24.10 17.22
C VAL A 94 -42.42 23.64 18.02
N LEU A 95 -42.52 22.44 18.60
CA LEU A 95 -41.44 21.81 19.34
C LEU A 95 -40.55 21.03 18.37
N ILE A 96 -39.26 21.34 18.39
CA ILE A 96 -38.26 20.81 17.45
C ILE A 96 -37.28 19.94 18.23
N PHE A 97 -37.37 18.63 18.04
CA PHE A 97 -36.45 17.67 18.65
C PHE A 97 -35.32 17.34 17.68
N CYS A 98 -34.09 17.72 18.02
CA CYS A 98 -32.93 17.53 17.17
C CYS A 98 -31.92 16.54 17.74
N ILE A 99 -31.31 15.74 16.86
CA ILE A 99 -30.32 14.71 17.21
C ILE A 99 -29.11 14.86 16.29
N PRO A 100 -27.93 15.21 16.82
CA PRO A 100 -26.70 15.24 16.05
C PRO A 100 -26.31 13.88 15.49
N TYR A 101 -25.61 13.85 14.36
CA TYR A 101 -25.10 12.63 13.75
C TYR A 101 -23.71 12.81 13.13
N GLU A 102 -23.02 11.69 12.96
CA GLU A 102 -21.75 11.57 12.24
C GLU A 102 -21.87 10.53 11.12
N GLY A 103 -21.16 10.77 10.03
CA GLY A 103 -21.17 9.93 8.83
C GLY A 103 -21.73 10.66 7.61
N ASP A 104 -21.85 9.94 6.50
CA ASP A 104 -22.39 10.49 5.26
C ASP A 104 -23.90 10.70 5.37
N HIS A 105 -24.34 11.96 5.30
CA HIS A 105 -25.75 12.35 5.36
C HIS A 105 -26.61 11.65 4.30
N LYS A 106 -26.06 11.23 3.16
CA LYS A 106 -26.82 10.51 2.13
C LYS A 106 -27.36 9.18 2.65
N LEU A 107 -26.70 8.56 3.64
CA LEU A 107 -27.17 7.33 4.27
C LEU A 107 -28.51 7.50 4.99
N LEU A 108 -28.84 8.72 5.43
CA LEU A 108 -30.14 9.04 6.05
C LEU A 108 -31.31 8.91 5.07
N GLU A 109 -31.06 8.96 3.77
CA GLU A 109 -32.09 8.88 2.73
C GLU A 109 -32.24 7.47 2.15
N TYR A 110 -31.24 6.59 2.35
CA TYR A 110 -31.28 5.24 1.81
C TYR A 110 -32.16 4.30 2.62
N ARG A 111 -32.91 3.48 1.89
CA ARG A 111 -33.78 2.48 2.49
C ARG A 111 -33.00 1.20 2.86
N PRO A 112 -32.96 0.78 4.12
CA PRO A 112 -32.33 -0.48 4.50
C PRO A 112 -33.16 -1.70 4.07
N ASN A 113 -32.56 -2.88 4.14
CA ASN A 113 -33.23 -4.18 4.01
C ASN A 113 -32.73 -5.12 5.14
N PRO A 114 -33.59 -5.54 6.09
CA PRO A 114 -35.02 -5.25 6.19
C PRO A 114 -35.30 -3.79 6.59
N VAL A 115 -36.58 -3.40 6.60
CA VAL A 115 -37.04 -2.03 6.89
C VAL A 115 -38.37 -2.04 7.65
N THR A 116 -38.67 -0.97 8.37
CA THR A 116 -40.00 -0.70 8.93
C THR A 116 -41.02 -0.27 7.87
N LEU A 117 -42.31 -0.29 8.23
CA LEU A 117 -43.42 0.13 7.36
C LEU A 117 -43.69 1.64 7.39
N TYR A 118 -43.14 2.33 8.39
CA TYR A 118 -43.32 3.76 8.62
C TYR A 118 -41.95 4.45 8.64
N PHE A 119 -41.93 5.69 8.14
CA PHE A 119 -40.75 6.53 8.00
C PHE A 119 -41.10 7.94 8.48
N PRO A 120 -40.58 8.36 9.66
CA PRO A 120 -40.76 9.72 10.13
C PRO A 120 -40.24 10.74 9.12
N THR A 121 -40.93 11.86 9.02
CA THR A 121 -40.45 12.99 8.22
C THR A 121 -39.56 13.84 9.11
N VAL A 122 -38.33 14.05 8.67
CA VAL A 122 -37.33 14.87 9.36
C VAL A 122 -36.83 15.93 8.41
N TYR A 123 -36.22 16.98 8.95
CA TYR A 123 -35.34 17.83 8.17
C TYR A 123 -33.93 17.80 8.75
N ARG A 124 -32.97 18.20 7.93
CA ARG A 124 -31.57 18.33 8.36
C ARG A 124 -31.27 19.77 8.76
N ASN A 125 -30.72 19.95 9.95
CA ASN A 125 -30.11 21.20 10.39
C ASN A 125 -28.62 20.96 10.66
N ASN A 126 -27.74 21.42 9.77
CA ASN A 126 -26.31 21.13 9.81
C ASN A 126 -26.05 19.61 9.94
N ASN A 127 -25.43 19.19 11.06
CA ASN A 127 -25.14 17.80 11.39
C ASN A 127 -26.17 17.21 12.36
N ALA A 128 -27.41 17.70 12.37
CA ALA A 128 -28.51 17.15 13.16
C ALA A 128 -29.72 16.83 12.27
N ILE A 129 -30.45 15.78 12.64
CA ILE A 129 -31.79 15.50 12.15
C ILE A 129 -32.80 16.05 13.14
N CYS A 130 -33.87 16.68 12.67
CA CYS A 130 -34.86 17.32 13.52
C CYS A 130 -36.29 16.88 13.16
N LEU A 131 -37.09 16.62 14.21
CA LEU A 131 -38.51 16.25 14.16
C LEU A 131 -39.34 17.39 14.74
N GLU A 132 -40.47 17.69 14.11
CA GLU A 132 -41.34 18.79 14.52
C GLU A 132 -42.70 18.30 15.02
N TYR A 133 -43.15 18.89 16.13
CA TYR A 133 -44.46 18.62 16.71
C TYR A 133 -45.16 19.93 17.04
N ILE A 134 -46.32 20.15 16.43
CA ILE A 134 -47.14 21.34 16.72
C ILE A 134 -47.80 21.17 18.08
N GLN A 135 -47.60 22.16 18.96
CA GLN A 135 -48.20 22.19 20.28
C GLN A 135 -49.54 22.94 20.27
N PHE A 136 -50.65 22.23 20.08
CA PHE A 136 -51.98 22.86 20.05
C PHE A 136 -52.46 23.27 21.44
N GLU A 137 -52.08 22.52 22.48
CA GLU A 137 -52.46 22.71 23.89
C GLU A 137 -51.23 22.58 24.81
N THR A 138 -51.26 23.24 25.98
CA THR A 138 -50.16 23.24 26.95
C THR A 138 -50.38 22.31 28.14
N THR A 139 -51.43 21.48 28.11
CA THR A 139 -51.76 20.55 29.20
C THR A 139 -50.69 19.47 29.34
N GLU A 140 -50.54 18.94 30.56
CA GLU A 140 -49.57 17.87 30.82
C GLU A 140 -49.87 16.61 29.99
N GLU A 141 -51.14 16.25 29.85
CA GLU A 141 -51.59 15.14 29.01
C GLU A 141 -51.15 15.31 27.55
N TYR A 142 -51.34 16.51 26.99
CA TYR A 142 -50.95 16.80 25.61
C TYR A 142 -49.43 16.79 25.41
N ASN A 143 -48.68 17.33 26.37
CA ASN A 143 -47.21 17.27 26.35
C ASN A 143 -46.70 15.82 26.43
N ASN A 144 -47.36 14.97 27.23
CA ASN A 144 -47.03 13.55 27.30
C ASN A 144 -47.34 12.82 25.99
N LYS A 145 -48.40 13.21 25.27
CA LYS A 145 -48.70 12.72 23.93
C LYS A 145 -47.59 13.08 22.92
N ILE A 146 -47.10 14.32 22.92
CA ILE A 146 -45.96 14.71 22.07
C ILE A 146 -44.73 13.87 22.40
N LYS A 147 -44.39 13.71 23.68
CA LYS A 147 -43.25 12.87 24.10
C LYS A 147 -43.39 11.42 23.64
N SER A 148 -44.61 10.87 23.70
CA SER A 148 -44.90 9.50 23.24
C SER A 148 -44.77 9.37 21.72
N ASN A 149 -45.24 10.36 20.96
CA ASN A 149 -45.07 10.41 19.50
C ASN A 149 -43.59 10.49 19.13
N PHE A 150 -42.84 11.40 19.75
CA PHE A 150 -41.39 11.49 19.59
C PHE A 150 -40.68 10.16 19.88
N THR A 151 -41.04 9.50 20.98
CA THR A 151 -40.46 8.20 21.34
C THR A 151 -40.78 7.13 20.29
N SER A 152 -41.99 7.16 19.71
CA SER A 152 -42.41 6.22 18.68
C SER A 152 -41.66 6.42 17.36
N ASP A 153 -41.58 7.67 16.88
CA ASP A 153 -40.80 8.05 15.70
C ASP A 153 -39.31 7.69 15.90
N TRP A 154 -38.79 7.98 17.08
CA TRP A 154 -37.42 7.63 17.46
C TRP A 154 -37.15 6.13 17.40
N ASN A 155 -38.02 5.30 17.99
CA ASN A 155 -37.85 3.85 17.97
C ASN A 155 -37.82 3.29 16.54
N VAL A 156 -38.58 3.90 15.64
CA VAL A 156 -38.58 3.55 14.21
C VAL A 156 -37.28 3.96 13.52
N ILE A 157 -36.80 5.20 13.77
CA ILE A 157 -35.52 5.70 13.27
C ILE A 157 -34.37 4.80 13.74
N PHE A 158 -34.31 4.51 15.04
CA PHE A 158 -33.27 3.68 15.64
C PHE A 158 -33.27 2.25 15.07
N LYS A 159 -34.45 1.67 14.87
CA LYS A 159 -34.60 0.34 14.28
C LYS A 159 -34.08 0.30 12.83
N ASN A 160 -34.45 1.28 12.01
CA ASN A 160 -33.94 1.38 10.63
C ASN A 160 -32.45 1.70 10.58
N LEU A 161 -31.94 2.54 11.47
CA LEU A 161 -30.50 2.81 11.61
C LEU A 161 -29.72 1.51 11.87
N ASN A 162 -30.22 0.67 12.79
CA ASN A 162 -29.59 -0.63 13.07
C ASN A 162 -29.62 -1.55 11.85
N TYR A 163 -30.72 -1.61 11.11
CA TYR A 163 -30.78 -2.38 9.85
C TYR A 163 -29.82 -1.85 8.79
N LEU A 164 -29.70 -0.53 8.65
CA LEU A 164 -28.78 0.13 7.73
C LEU A 164 -27.31 -0.19 8.11
N ASN A 165 -26.93 0.04 9.36
CA ASN A 165 -25.57 -0.20 9.85
C ASN A 165 -25.19 -1.68 9.78
N ASN A 166 -26.10 -2.60 10.09
CA ASN A 166 -25.82 -4.05 9.97
C ASN A 166 -25.55 -4.48 8.53
N GLN A 167 -26.22 -3.89 7.55
CA GLN A 167 -25.92 -4.14 6.14
C GLN A 167 -24.57 -3.55 5.73
N ILE A 168 -24.27 -2.31 6.14
CA ILE A 168 -22.97 -1.68 5.88
C ILE A 168 -21.83 -2.50 6.48
N ILE A 169 -21.96 -2.95 7.73
CA ILE A 169 -20.97 -3.78 8.40
C ILE A 169 -20.80 -5.12 7.66
N SER A 170 -21.89 -5.76 7.27
CA SER A 170 -21.85 -7.01 6.50
C SER A 170 -21.16 -6.82 5.13
N PHE A 171 -21.44 -5.71 4.45
CA PHE A 171 -20.77 -5.33 3.22
C PHE A 171 -19.28 -5.07 3.42
N ASN A 172 -18.89 -4.27 4.41
CA ASN A 172 -17.49 -3.99 4.69
C ASN A 172 -16.71 -5.27 5.02
N LYS A 173 -17.33 -6.22 5.74
CA LYS A 173 -16.73 -7.54 6.03
C LYS A 173 -16.56 -8.40 4.76
N SER A 174 -17.42 -8.25 3.76
CA SER A 174 -17.32 -9.03 2.51
C SER A 174 -16.37 -8.39 1.48
N LEU A 175 -16.00 -7.12 1.64
CA LEU A 175 -15.14 -6.39 0.70
C LEU A 175 -13.81 -7.09 0.42
N GLU A 176 -13.13 -7.58 1.46
CA GLU A 176 -11.82 -8.22 1.30
C GLU A 176 -11.89 -9.47 0.41
N ASN A 177 -12.79 -10.40 0.75
CA ASN A 177 -12.96 -11.64 0.00
C ASN A 177 -13.46 -11.37 -1.43
N THR A 178 -14.33 -10.38 -1.60
CA THR A 178 -14.87 -10.00 -2.91
C THR A 178 -13.78 -9.37 -3.79
N ALA A 179 -12.98 -8.46 -3.23
CA ALA A 179 -11.87 -7.82 -3.92
C ALA A 179 -10.80 -8.86 -4.34
N LYS A 180 -10.43 -9.78 -3.43
CA LYS A 180 -9.55 -10.93 -3.74
C LYS A 180 -10.08 -11.72 -4.93
N SER A 181 -11.34 -12.16 -4.85
CA SER A 181 -11.96 -12.96 -5.91
C SER A 181 -11.97 -12.23 -7.27
N PHE A 182 -12.30 -10.93 -7.30
CA PHE A 182 -12.27 -10.17 -8.55
C PHE A 182 -10.85 -10.00 -9.10
N PHE A 183 -9.87 -9.78 -8.24
CA PHE A 183 -8.47 -9.66 -8.62
C PHE A 183 -7.92 -10.97 -9.18
N GLU A 184 -8.09 -12.08 -8.47
CA GLU A 184 -7.66 -13.42 -8.90
C GLU A 184 -8.31 -13.83 -10.23
N ASN A 185 -9.63 -13.64 -10.35
CA ASN A 185 -10.34 -13.91 -11.59
C ASN A 185 -9.79 -13.07 -12.76
N ARG A 186 -9.53 -11.78 -12.53
CA ARG A 186 -8.96 -10.91 -13.56
C ARG A 186 -7.55 -11.34 -13.96
N LYS A 187 -6.72 -11.69 -12.98
CA LYS A 187 -5.36 -12.20 -13.20
C LYS A 187 -5.38 -13.48 -14.04
N LYS A 188 -6.29 -14.40 -13.73
CA LYS A 188 -6.53 -15.63 -14.50
C LYS A 188 -6.97 -15.34 -15.94
N GLU A 189 -7.95 -14.46 -16.15
CA GLU A 189 -8.40 -14.04 -17.49
C GLU A 189 -7.24 -13.50 -18.34
N ILE A 190 -6.36 -12.68 -17.76
CA ILE A 190 -5.19 -12.12 -18.46
C ILE A 190 -4.22 -13.24 -18.88
N ILE A 191 -3.93 -14.18 -17.99
CA ILE A 191 -3.02 -15.30 -18.25
C ILE A 191 -3.59 -16.22 -19.34
N GLU A 192 -4.87 -16.59 -19.24
CA GLU A 192 -5.54 -17.45 -20.24
C GLU A 192 -5.60 -16.78 -21.61
N SER A 193 -5.92 -15.48 -21.66
CA SER A 193 -5.90 -14.71 -22.92
C SER A 193 -4.52 -14.71 -23.56
N ARG A 194 -3.44 -14.50 -22.78
CA ARG A 194 -2.05 -14.55 -23.29
C ARG A 194 -1.67 -15.95 -23.78
N ASN A 195 -2.01 -17.00 -23.03
CA ASN A 195 -1.73 -18.38 -23.44
C ASN A 195 -2.48 -18.77 -24.72
N SER A 196 -3.72 -18.28 -24.90
CA SER A 196 -4.49 -18.52 -26.13
C SER A 196 -3.85 -17.85 -27.35
N LEU A 197 -3.28 -16.65 -27.20
CA LEU A 197 -2.57 -15.95 -28.28
C LEU A 197 -1.31 -16.69 -28.72
N ASN A 198 -0.60 -17.33 -27.79
CA ASN A 198 0.58 -18.16 -28.08
C ASN A 198 0.26 -19.46 -28.83
N SER A 199 -1.03 -19.83 -28.96
CA SER A 199 -1.46 -21.02 -29.72
C SER A 199 -1.67 -20.75 -31.21
N PHE A 200 -1.62 -19.49 -31.63
CA PHE A 200 -1.75 -19.10 -33.03
C PHE A 200 -0.37 -18.87 -33.66
N ASP A 201 -0.10 -19.56 -34.76
CA ASP A 201 1.16 -19.52 -35.54
C ASP A 201 1.28 -18.25 -36.41
N MET A 202 0.84 -17.10 -35.88
CA MET A 202 0.73 -15.84 -36.60
C MET A 202 1.38 -14.69 -35.82
N PRO A 203 2.14 -13.79 -36.49
CA PRO A 203 2.77 -12.64 -35.83
C PRO A 203 1.71 -11.68 -35.27
N ILE A 204 1.69 -11.52 -33.96
CA ILE A 204 0.76 -10.63 -33.24
C ILE A 204 1.09 -9.18 -33.61
N LYS A 205 0.10 -8.46 -34.14
CA LYS A 205 0.24 -7.06 -34.54
C LYS A 205 0.35 -6.18 -33.29
N THR A 206 1.57 -5.87 -32.88
CA THR A 206 1.84 -4.89 -31.82
C THR A 206 1.44 -3.50 -32.32
N LYS A 207 0.52 -2.81 -31.63
CA LYS A 207 0.41 -1.35 -31.77
C LYS A 207 1.77 -0.80 -31.36
N LYS A 208 2.43 -0.02 -32.22
CA LYS A 208 3.68 0.70 -31.94
C LYS A 208 3.54 1.51 -30.64
N ASN A 209 3.90 0.88 -29.52
CA ASN A 209 4.35 1.41 -28.24
C ASN A 209 4.50 0.21 -27.28
N SER A 210 5.43 -0.70 -27.60
CA SER A 210 5.99 -1.68 -26.67
C SER A 210 7.00 -2.55 -27.43
N ASN A 211 8.28 -2.37 -27.11
CA ASN A 211 9.24 -3.45 -27.24
C ASN A 211 9.03 -4.29 -25.99
N ASP A 212 8.54 -5.52 -26.14
CA ASP A 212 9.07 -6.70 -25.45
C ASP A 212 8.29 -7.95 -25.87
N THR A 213 9.02 -8.88 -26.48
CA THR A 213 8.64 -10.28 -26.70
C THR A 213 8.85 -11.06 -25.41
N TYR A 214 7.82 -11.82 -25.01
CA TYR A 214 7.72 -12.54 -23.74
C TYR A 214 8.34 -13.94 -23.84
N SER A 215 9.30 -14.24 -22.96
CA SER A 215 9.57 -15.59 -22.44
C SER A 215 9.17 -15.62 -20.96
N VAL A 216 8.35 -16.59 -20.57
CA VAL A 216 7.78 -16.82 -19.22
C VAL A 216 8.91 -17.30 -18.25
N PRO A 217 8.81 -17.16 -16.92
CA PRO A 217 9.05 -15.95 -16.12
C PRO A 217 10.05 -16.18 -14.96
N VAL A 218 10.90 -15.22 -14.60
CA VAL A 218 11.27 -14.98 -13.19
C VAL A 218 11.56 -13.49 -12.98
N GLU A 219 10.64 -12.83 -12.28
CA GLU A 219 10.79 -11.61 -11.45
C GLU A 219 11.87 -10.58 -11.80
N LYS A 220 11.44 -9.39 -12.23
CA LYS A 220 11.40 -8.15 -11.41
C LYS A 220 10.93 -6.95 -12.22
N HIS A 221 10.09 -6.14 -11.57
CA HIS A 221 9.89 -4.73 -11.89
C HIS A 221 11.21 -4.05 -12.26
N ILE A 222 11.21 -3.34 -13.39
CA ILE A 222 12.04 -2.16 -13.56
C ILE A 222 11.11 -1.03 -13.99
N GLN A 223 10.45 -0.39 -13.02
CA GLN A 223 10.41 1.06 -13.14
C GLN A 223 11.87 1.50 -13.05
N LYS A 224 12.39 2.09 -14.13
CA LYS A 224 13.73 2.68 -14.10
C LYS A 224 13.74 3.72 -12.98
N PRO A 225 14.55 3.55 -11.92
CA PRO A 225 14.67 4.56 -10.90
C PRO A 225 15.35 5.78 -11.51
N GLU A 226 14.65 6.90 -11.53
CA GLU A 226 15.31 8.19 -11.57
C GLU A 226 15.90 8.45 -10.18
N ILE A 227 17.23 8.50 -10.09
CA ILE A 227 17.89 8.94 -8.85
C ILE A 227 17.49 10.40 -8.59
N ASN A 228 16.82 10.62 -7.46
CA ASN A 228 16.51 11.97 -6.97
C ASN A 228 17.78 12.60 -6.40
N ILE A 229 18.59 13.23 -7.25
CA ILE A 229 19.78 13.97 -6.81
C ILE A 229 19.30 15.28 -6.20
N LYS A 230 19.35 15.39 -4.87
CA LYS A 230 19.12 16.66 -4.16
C LYS A 230 20.24 17.63 -4.51
N THR A 231 19.95 18.63 -5.34
CA THR A 231 20.81 19.79 -5.52
C THR A 231 20.35 20.89 -4.58
N HIS A 232 20.92 20.93 -3.37
CA HIS A 232 20.86 22.14 -2.56
C HIS A 232 21.98 23.09 -3.04
N GLU A 233 21.61 24.34 -3.33
CA GLU A 233 22.52 25.35 -3.87
C GLU A 233 23.76 25.57 -2.97
N LYS A 234 24.89 25.75 -3.67
CA LYS A 234 26.26 26.12 -3.23
C LYS A 234 27.04 25.04 -2.46
N THR A 235 27.86 24.33 -3.25
CA THR A 235 29.05 23.53 -2.88
C THR A 235 28.83 22.27 -2.05
N LEU A 236 27.84 21.45 -2.38
CA LEU A 236 27.75 20.08 -1.85
C LEU A 236 27.80 19.06 -2.99
N GLU A 237 28.65 18.07 -2.82
CA GLU A 237 28.88 17.02 -3.81
C GLU A 237 27.70 16.02 -3.82
N PRO A 238 27.29 15.49 -4.98
CA PRO A 238 26.21 14.50 -5.05
C PRO A 238 26.63 13.25 -4.28
N THR A 239 25.82 12.90 -3.29
CA THR A 239 25.92 11.67 -2.52
C THR A 239 24.71 10.81 -2.82
N LEU A 240 24.89 9.50 -2.79
CA LEU A 240 23.80 8.54 -3.00
C LEU A 240 22.78 8.68 -1.85
N SER A 241 21.48 8.77 -2.16
CA SER A 241 20.43 8.80 -1.13
C SER A 241 20.33 7.45 -0.40
N ASP A 242 19.74 7.40 0.79
CA ASP A 242 19.53 6.11 1.49
C ASP A 242 18.52 5.21 0.76
N GLU A 243 17.57 5.82 0.07
CA GLU A 243 16.58 5.14 -0.75
C GLU A 243 17.22 4.49 -1.98
N ASP A 244 18.03 5.24 -2.72
CA ASP A 244 18.72 4.73 -3.91
C ASP A 244 19.74 3.65 -3.55
N TYR A 245 20.45 3.82 -2.43
CA TYR A 245 21.32 2.78 -1.88
C TYR A 245 20.57 1.50 -1.54
N SER A 246 19.44 1.62 -0.85
CA SER A 246 18.57 0.47 -0.55
C SER A 246 18.08 -0.20 -1.83
N ASN A 247 17.75 0.58 -2.86
CA ASN A 247 17.29 0.06 -4.16
C ASN A 247 18.41 -0.69 -4.90
N ILE A 248 19.63 -0.16 -4.94
CA ILE A 248 20.80 -0.83 -5.54
C ILE A 248 21.07 -2.15 -4.82
N LEU A 249 21.10 -2.15 -3.48
CA LEU A 249 21.31 -3.37 -2.71
C LEU A 249 20.19 -4.40 -2.94
N LYS A 250 18.93 -3.96 -3.00
CA LYS A 250 17.80 -4.83 -3.35
C LYS A 250 17.99 -5.44 -4.73
N THR A 251 18.43 -4.67 -5.72
CA THR A 251 18.71 -5.19 -7.08
C THR A 251 19.82 -6.25 -7.03
N ILE A 252 20.92 -6.01 -6.32
CA ILE A 252 22.03 -6.99 -6.19
C ILE A 252 21.56 -8.25 -5.47
N HIS A 253 20.87 -8.10 -4.33
CA HIS A 253 20.31 -9.21 -3.56
C HIS A 253 19.39 -10.10 -4.41
N ASN A 254 18.55 -9.44 -5.18
CA ASN A 254 17.63 -10.05 -6.13
C ASN A 254 18.33 -10.84 -7.24
N ILE A 255 19.44 -10.32 -7.77
CA ILE A 255 20.29 -11.02 -8.76
C ILE A 255 20.93 -12.24 -8.09
N GLY A 256 21.48 -12.07 -6.88
CA GLY A 256 22.13 -13.14 -6.13
C GLY A 256 21.22 -14.33 -5.81
N ASN A 257 19.94 -14.08 -5.49
CA ASN A 257 18.93 -15.13 -5.32
C ASN A 257 18.76 -16.01 -6.57
N THR A 258 19.06 -15.49 -7.77
CA THR A 258 19.02 -16.31 -8.99
C THR A 258 20.16 -17.32 -9.05
N PHE A 259 21.31 -17.03 -8.42
CA PHE A 259 22.43 -17.95 -8.31
C PHE A 259 22.05 -19.19 -7.50
N GLU A 260 21.28 -18.98 -6.43
CA GLU A 260 20.79 -20.06 -5.56
C GLU A 260 19.66 -20.86 -6.20
N LYS A 261 18.78 -20.18 -6.96
CA LYS A 261 17.64 -20.81 -7.66
C LYS A 261 18.08 -21.66 -8.86
N TYR A 262 19.14 -21.27 -9.55
CA TYR A 262 19.65 -21.94 -10.76
C TYR A 262 21.15 -22.23 -10.71
N PRO A 263 21.65 -23.00 -9.73
CA PRO A 263 23.09 -23.20 -9.52
C PRO A 263 23.80 -23.80 -10.74
N ASN A 264 23.10 -24.60 -11.56
CA ASN A 264 23.62 -25.17 -12.80
C ASN A 264 24.08 -24.10 -13.81
N ASN A 265 23.42 -22.95 -13.85
CA ASN A 265 23.73 -21.87 -14.82
C ASN A 265 24.97 -21.07 -14.42
N TYR A 266 25.34 -21.14 -13.14
CA TYR A 266 26.41 -20.34 -12.55
C TYR A 266 27.58 -21.21 -12.04
N TYR A 267 27.40 -22.53 -12.02
CA TYR A 267 28.44 -23.49 -11.70
C TYR A 267 29.66 -23.32 -12.62
N GLY A 268 30.85 -23.29 -12.02
CA GLY A 268 32.10 -23.15 -12.75
C GLY A 268 32.45 -21.72 -13.18
N LYS A 269 31.56 -20.72 -12.97
CA LYS A 269 31.93 -19.31 -13.16
C LYS A 269 32.95 -18.88 -12.10
N ASN A 270 33.93 -18.09 -12.54
CA ASN A 270 34.84 -17.36 -11.66
C ASN A 270 34.15 -16.09 -11.14
N GLU A 271 34.85 -15.37 -10.28
CA GLU A 271 34.37 -14.14 -9.64
C GLU A 271 33.95 -13.09 -10.68
N GLU A 272 34.78 -12.90 -11.72
CA GLU A 272 34.54 -12.02 -12.85
C GLU A 272 33.22 -12.36 -13.58
N GLY A 273 32.99 -13.64 -13.87
CA GLY A 273 31.79 -14.08 -14.58
C GLY A 273 30.49 -13.88 -13.78
N LEU A 274 30.54 -13.89 -12.44
CA LEU A 274 29.39 -13.57 -11.59
C LEU A 274 29.22 -12.06 -11.43
N ARG A 275 30.32 -11.33 -11.29
CA ARG A 275 30.34 -9.86 -11.25
C ARG A 275 29.77 -9.25 -12.53
N ASP A 276 30.22 -9.68 -13.70
CA ASP A 276 29.76 -9.14 -15.00
C ASP A 276 28.26 -9.40 -15.20
N PHE A 277 27.76 -10.52 -14.66
CA PHE A 277 26.33 -10.79 -14.59
C PHE A 277 25.59 -9.78 -13.70
N ILE A 278 26.12 -9.43 -12.53
CA ILE A 278 25.54 -8.40 -11.66
C ILE A 278 25.59 -7.02 -12.35
N VAL A 279 26.73 -6.65 -12.94
CA VAL A 279 26.94 -5.37 -13.63
C VAL A 279 25.95 -5.20 -14.78
N SER A 280 25.83 -6.17 -15.68
CA SER A 280 24.90 -6.09 -16.83
C SER A 280 23.43 -5.92 -16.41
N HIS A 281 23.04 -6.54 -15.30
CA HIS A 281 21.70 -6.35 -14.75
C HIS A 281 21.54 -4.96 -14.11
N LEU A 282 22.54 -4.48 -13.37
CA LEU A 282 22.52 -3.12 -12.83
C LEU A 282 22.46 -2.06 -13.96
N GLU A 283 23.26 -2.20 -15.03
CA GLU A 283 23.23 -1.30 -16.19
C GLU A 283 21.83 -1.22 -16.83
N THR A 284 21.16 -2.37 -16.94
CA THR A 284 19.79 -2.44 -17.48
C THR A 284 18.78 -1.74 -16.56
N ASN A 285 18.96 -1.89 -15.24
CA ASN A 285 18.08 -1.28 -14.24
C ASN A 285 18.28 0.24 -14.13
N TYR A 286 19.51 0.74 -14.29
CA TYR A 286 19.90 2.13 -14.01
C TYR A 286 20.57 2.81 -15.23
N PRO A 287 19.87 3.00 -16.36
CA PRO A 287 20.48 3.47 -17.61
C PRO A 287 20.95 4.93 -17.59
N SER A 288 20.55 5.70 -16.57
CA SER A 288 20.94 7.10 -16.37
C SER A 288 22.26 7.25 -15.60
N ILE A 289 22.88 6.14 -15.19
CA ILE A 289 24.10 6.11 -14.37
C ILE A 289 25.14 5.26 -15.09
N SER A 290 26.40 5.68 -15.03
CA SER A 290 27.50 4.86 -15.54
C SER A 290 27.82 3.79 -14.51
N ILE A 291 27.62 2.52 -14.86
CA ILE A 291 28.01 1.38 -14.05
C ILE A 291 29.12 0.69 -14.82
N THR A 292 30.25 0.42 -14.18
CA THR A 292 31.38 -0.20 -14.83
C THR A 292 31.92 -1.34 -13.97
N GLY A 293 32.15 -2.49 -14.60
CA GLY A 293 32.96 -3.55 -14.04
C GLY A 293 34.44 -3.20 -14.13
N GLU A 294 35.27 -3.71 -13.22
CA GLU A 294 36.74 -3.61 -13.32
C GLU A 294 37.30 -2.19 -13.43
N SER A 295 36.86 -1.31 -12.54
CA SER A 295 37.22 0.10 -12.61
C SER A 295 38.23 0.48 -11.56
N TYR A 296 39.25 1.23 -11.95
CA TYR A 296 40.24 1.77 -11.02
C TYR A 296 39.58 2.84 -10.12
N ASN A 297 39.69 2.67 -8.80
CA ASN A 297 39.30 3.66 -7.81
C ASN A 297 40.41 3.85 -6.77
N LYS A 298 40.80 5.11 -6.52
CA LYS A 298 41.89 5.54 -5.64
C LYS A 298 43.22 4.77 -5.79
N SER A 299 43.36 3.61 -5.13
CA SER A 299 44.57 2.80 -5.05
C SER A 299 44.43 1.37 -5.59
N GLY A 300 43.26 0.98 -6.12
CA GLY A 300 43.01 -0.40 -6.55
C GLY A 300 41.95 -0.54 -7.65
N LYS A 301 41.74 -1.79 -8.09
CA LYS A 301 40.67 -2.21 -8.99
C LYS A 301 39.46 -2.54 -8.13
N SER A 302 38.33 -1.90 -8.36
CA SER A 302 37.04 -2.27 -7.76
C SER A 302 36.24 -3.12 -8.73
N ASP A 303 35.55 -4.12 -8.21
CA ASP A 303 34.75 -5.00 -9.05
C ASP A 303 33.54 -4.29 -9.65
N ILE A 304 32.80 -3.53 -8.86
CA ILE A 304 31.61 -2.80 -9.33
C ILE A 304 31.71 -1.34 -8.89
N LEU A 305 31.66 -0.43 -9.85
CA LEU A 305 31.69 1.01 -9.60
C LEU A 305 30.50 1.69 -10.27
N ILE A 306 29.70 2.41 -9.49
CA ILE A 306 28.56 3.17 -9.98
C ILE A 306 28.90 4.66 -9.89
N LYS A 307 28.84 5.36 -11.02
CA LYS A 307 29.19 6.77 -11.17
C LYS A 307 28.06 7.59 -11.76
N TYR A 308 27.81 8.74 -11.16
CA TYR A 308 26.99 9.77 -11.78
C TYR A 308 27.89 10.93 -12.22
N GLN A 309 27.85 11.23 -13.53
CA GLN A 309 28.79 12.13 -14.19
C GLN A 309 30.25 11.70 -13.94
N SER A 310 30.98 12.40 -13.06
CA SER A 310 32.39 12.15 -12.75
C SER A 310 32.64 11.77 -11.29
N LYS A 311 31.59 11.35 -10.55
CA LYS A 311 31.67 11.06 -9.11
C LYS A 311 31.21 9.65 -8.79
N ASN A 312 31.92 8.99 -7.89
CA ASN A 312 31.58 7.67 -7.38
C ASN A 312 30.39 7.80 -6.42
N LEU A 313 29.35 7.00 -6.65
CA LEU A 313 28.16 6.96 -5.80
C LEU A 313 28.12 5.69 -4.97
N PHE A 314 28.69 4.60 -5.48
CA PHE A 314 28.68 3.29 -4.85
C PHE A 314 29.86 2.45 -5.37
N VAL A 315 30.52 1.78 -4.44
CA VAL A 315 31.63 0.86 -4.71
C VAL A 315 31.28 -0.49 -4.11
N ALA A 316 31.44 -1.56 -4.87
CA ALA A 316 31.33 -2.90 -4.34
C ALA A 316 32.45 -3.82 -4.82
N GLU A 317 32.79 -4.76 -3.95
CA GLU A 317 33.78 -5.81 -4.20
C GLU A 317 33.11 -7.17 -4.20
N CYS A 318 33.54 -8.06 -5.08
CA CYS A 318 33.07 -9.42 -5.17
C CYS A 318 34.14 -10.37 -4.61
N LYS A 319 33.74 -11.42 -3.88
CA LYS A 319 34.69 -12.42 -3.41
C LYS A 319 34.08 -13.80 -3.29
N PHE A 320 34.81 -14.84 -3.69
CA PHE A 320 34.48 -16.19 -3.21
C PHE A 320 34.86 -16.37 -1.74
N TRP A 321 33.98 -17.00 -0.97
CA TRP A 321 34.29 -17.40 0.39
C TRP A 321 35.39 -18.47 0.41
N GLY A 322 36.59 -18.08 0.83
CA GLY A 322 37.73 -18.97 1.13
C GLY A 322 37.98 -19.19 2.62
N GLY A 323 37.12 -18.65 3.49
CA GLY A 323 37.29 -18.66 4.95
C GLY A 323 37.63 -17.29 5.52
N GLY A 324 37.62 -17.18 6.85
CA GLY A 324 37.84 -15.90 7.55
C GLY A 324 39.18 -15.22 7.21
N SER A 325 40.23 -15.99 6.93
CA SER A 325 41.55 -15.48 6.54
C SER A 325 41.57 -14.78 5.19
N GLU A 326 40.64 -15.10 4.28
CA GLU A 326 40.49 -14.43 2.98
C GLU A 326 39.41 -13.35 3.00
N TYR A 327 38.40 -13.51 3.85
CA TYR A 327 37.29 -12.57 4.00
C TYR A 327 37.69 -11.25 4.67
N THR A 328 38.41 -11.30 5.79
CA THR A 328 38.82 -10.07 6.51
C THR A 328 39.67 -9.15 5.62
N PRO A 329 40.68 -9.65 4.87
CA PRO A 329 41.40 -8.83 3.90
C PRO A 329 40.53 -8.24 2.78
N ALA A 330 39.44 -8.91 2.38
CA ALA A 330 38.53 -8.39 1.36
C ALA A 330 37.77 -7.14 1.85
N ILE A 331 37.35 -7.11 3.12
CA ILE A 331 36.80 -5.90 3.75
C ILE A 331 37.87 -4.79 3.73
N SER A 332 39.09 -5.08 4.16
CA SER A 332 40.17 -4.08 4.18
C SER A 332 40.48 -3.54 2.77
N GLN A 333 40.48 -4.41 1.75
CA GLN A 333 40.65 -4.02 0.34
C GLN A 333 39.53 -3.08 -0.13
N LEU A 334 38.27 -3.42 0.16
CA LEU A 334 37.13 -2.57 -0.17
C LEU A 334 37.27 -1.19 0.48
N LEU A 335 37.53 -1.12 1.79
CA LEU A 335 37.69 0.14 2.52
C LEU A 335 38.87 0.97 1.99
N ASN A 336 39.97 0.34 1.57
CA ASN A 336 41.12 1.03 0.97
C ASN A 336 40.80 1.67 -0.39
N ASN A 337 39.88 1.06 -1.15
CA ASN A 337 39.42 1.58 -2.44
C ASN A 337 38.45 2.76 -2.27
N LEU A 338 37.93 3.01 -1.07
CA LEU A 338 37.04 4.14 -0.77
C LEU A 338 37.84 5.44 -0.53
N THR A 339 37.20 6.55 -0.87
CA THR A 339 37.65 7.91 -0.57
C THR A 339 36.80 8.51 0.55
N TRP A 340 37.25 9.60 1.17
CA TRP A 340 36.50 10.31 2.22
C TRP A 340 35.12 10.83 1.76
N ARG A 341 34.87 10.83 0.44
CA ARG A 341 33.58 11.21 -0.17
C ARG A 341 32.61 10.03 -0.31
N ASP A 342 33.12 8.80 -0.26
CA ASP A 342 32.30 7.60 -0.34
C ASP A 342 31.72 7.31 1.05
N SER A 343 30.41 7.10 1.14
CA SER A 343 29.73 6.82 2.41
C SER A 343 29.00 5.47 2.41
N LYS A 344 28.92 4.80 1.26
CA LYS A 344 28.04 3.65 1.01
C LYS A 344 28.71 2.65 0.08
N SER A 345 28.76 1.39 0.51
CA SER A 345 29.47 0.32 -0.20
C SER A 345 28.85 -1.05 0.03
N ALA A 346 29.22 -2.04 -0.77
CA ALA A 346 28.83 -3.43 -0.54
C ALA A 346 29.99 -4.41 -0.73
N LEU A 347 29.96 -5.49 0.04
CA LEU A 347 30.80 -6.66 -0.16
C LEU A 347 29.91 -7.84 -0.55
N ILE A 348 30.16 -8.41 -1.73
CA ILE A 348 29.35 -9.49 -2.30
C ILE A 348 30.14 -10.79 -2.18
N ILE A 349 29.66 -11.72 -1.37
CA ILE A 349 30.31 -12.99 -1.06
C ILE A 349 29.61 -14.16 -1.76
N PHE A 350 30.35 -14.90 -2.56
CA PHE A 350 29.86 -16.14 -3.20
C PHE A 350 30.34 -17.37 -2.42
N VAL A 351 29.43 -18.24 -2.01
CA VAL A 351 29.73 -19.40 -1.16
C VAL A 351 29.58 -20.70 -1.96
N LYS A 352 30.66 -21.48 -2.12
CA LYS A 352 30.60 -22.80 -2.78
C LYS A 352 30.36 -23.97 -1.82
N ASN A 353 30.40 -23.73 -0.51
CA ASN A 353 30.28 -24.77 0.52
C ASN A 353 28.92 -25.47 0.45
N MET A 354 28.87 -26.79 0.70
CA MET A 354 27.59 -27.52 0.70
C MET A 354 26.59 -27.06 1.78
N LYS A 355 27.08 -26.47 2.88
CA LYS A 355 26.25 -25.96 3.98
C LYS A 355 26.54 -24.47 4.17
N ILE A 356 25.53 -23.62 4.01
CA ILE A 356 25.67 -22.16 4.12
C ILE A 356 25.58 -21.66 5.57
N GLY A 357 24.78 -22.30 6.44
CA GLY A 357 24.56 -21.84 7.83
C GLY A 357 25.84 -21.53 8.61
N PRO A 358 26.83 -22.45 8.70
CA PRO A 358 28.09 -22.17 9.39
C PRO A 358 28.91 -21.03 8.76
N VAL A 359 28.78 -20.82 7.44
CA VAL A 359 29.47 -19.75 6.73
C VAL A 359 28.87 -18.38 7.10
N LEU A 360 27.54 -18.28 7.19
CA LEU A 360 26.86 -17.04 7.60
C LEU A 360 27.28 -16.59 9.00
N GLU A 361 27.37 -17.53 9.95
CA GLU A 361 27.80 -17.24 11.32
C GLU A 361 29.28 -16.84 11.39
N GLU A 362 30.15 -17.51 10.62
CA GLU A 362 31.57 -17.15 10.59
C GLU A 362 31.79 -15.78 9.93
N ILE A 363 31.03 -15.44 8.87
CA ILE A 363 31.05 -14.10 8.26
C ILE A 363 30.67 -13.03 9.29
N LYS A 364 29.57 -13.21 10.04
CA LYS A 364 29.18 -12.28 11.10
C LYS A 364 30.30 -12.08 12.12
N LYS A 365 30.89 -13.19 12.58
CA LYS A 365 31.99 -13.18 13.55
C LYS A 365 33.23 -12.46 13.01
N CYS A 366 33.68 -12.78 11.79
CA CYS A 366 34.83 -12.14 11.18
C CYS A 366 34.59 -10.63 10.95
N THR A 367 33.38 -10.25 10.54
CA THR A 367 33.02 -8.84 10.28
C THR A 367 33.10 -8.01 11.56
N LYS A 368 32.52 -8.51 12.67
CA LYS A 368 32.56 -7.83 13.98
C LYS A 368 33.96 -7.76 14.59
N ASN A 369 34.86 -8.68 14.20
CA ASN A 369 36.25 -8.70 14.66
C ASN A 369 37.20 -7.88 13.78
N HIS A 370 36.71 -7.27 12.69
CA HIS A 370 37.56 -6.44 11.83
C HIS A 370 37.97 -5.16 12.59
N PRO A 371 39.23 -4.70 12.50
CA PRO A 371 39.72 -3.54 13.27
C PRO A 371 38.93 -2.23 13.06
N ASP A 372 38.40 -2.06 11.85
CA ASP A 372 37.63 -0.87 11.45
C ASP A 372 36.11 -0.99 11.66
N PHE A 373 35.63 -2.06 12.30
CA PHE A 373 34.21 -2.24 12.61
C PHE A 373 33.74 -1.25 13.71
N LEU A 374 32.57 -0.64 13.52
CA LEU A 374 31.97 0.29 14.51
C LEU A 374 30.61 -0.19 15.04
N GLU A 375 29.69 -0.55 14.15
CA GLU A 375 28.29 -0.80 14.53
C GLU A 375 27.64 -1.90 13.68
N ASP A 376 26.80 -2.71 14.31
CA ASP A 376 25.91 -3.69 13.66
C ASP A 376 24.51 -3.08 13.54
N LEU A 377 24.05 -2.89 12.30
CA LEU A 377 22.75 -2.27 12.00
C LEU A 377 21.62 -3.30 11.89
N GLY A 378 21.91 -4.58 12.12
CA GLY A 378 20.98 -5.67 11.96
C GLY A 378 20.89 -6.22 10.54
N ASP A 379 20.33 -7.41 10.46
CA ASP A 379 20.17 -8.15 9.22
C ASP A 379 18.87 -7.74 8.52
N HIS A 380 18.90 -7.59 7.20
CA HIS A 380 17.67 -7.55 6.40
C HIS A 380 17.05 -8.95 6.30
N ASP A 381 17.90 -9.94 6.05
CA ASP A 381 17.64 -11.37 6.09
C ASP A 381 18.95 -12.15 6.34
N GLN A 382 18.91 -13.48 6.36
CA GLN A 382 20.07 -14.31 6.71
C GLN A 382 21.28 -14.13 5.78
N SER A 383 21.07 -13.72 4.53
CA SER A 383 22.08 -13.50 3.48
C SER A 383 22.46 -12.03 3.29
N TRP A 384 21.83 -11.11 4.01
CA TRP A 384 22.07 -9.67 3.88
C TRP A 384 22.25 -9.01 5.26
N GLN A 385 23.51 -8.71 5.56
CA GLN A 385 23.96 -8.16 6.84
C GLN A 385 24.43 -6.71 6.65
N ASN A 386 24.13 -5.81 7.58
CA ASN A 386 24.43 -4.37 7.44
C ASN A 386 25.27 -3.85 8.60
N TYR A 387 26.30 -3.07 8.28
CA TYR A 387 27.30 -2.62 9.25
C TYR A 387 27.73 -1.18 9.00
N ILE A 388 28.29 -0.56 10.04
CA ILE A 388 29.06 0.67 9.93
C ILE A 388 30.54 0.38 10.19
N PHE A 389 31.39 0.87 9.30
CA PHE A 389 32.84 0.82 9.40
C PHE A 389 33.42 2.24 9.45
N LYS A 390 34.61 2.39 10.01
CA LYS A 390 35.42 3.58 9.79
C LYS A 390 36.23 3.45 8.50
N LEU A 391 36.50 4.57 7.83
CA LEU A 391 37.38 4.58 6.67
C LEU A 391 38.84 4.39 7.12
N ASN A 392 39.61 3.56 6.40
CA ASN A 392 41.00 3.33 6.79
C ASN A 392 41.83 4.62 6.69
N GLY A 393 42.43 5.03 7.81
CA GLY A 393 43.21 6.26 7.94
C GLY A 393 42.39 7.52 8.21
N ASP A 394 41.07 7.42 8.39
CA ASP A 394 40.17 8.53 8.74
C ASP A 394 39.08 8.05 9.72
N ASP A 395 39.30 8.34 11.00
CA ASP A 395 38.40 7.92 12.09
C ASP A 395 37.07 8.71 12.13
N GLU A 396 36.93 9.82 11.39
CA GLU A 396 35.69 10.62 11.35
C GLU A 396 34.72 10.13 10.27
N THR A 397 35.24 9.53 9.20
CA THR A 397 34.42 9.06 8.07
C THR A 397 33.80 7.69 8.35
N LYS A 398 32.47 7.66 8.42
CA LYS A 398 31.67 6.44 8.58
C LYS A 398 31.19 5.91 7.23
N ILE A 399 31.42 4.62 7.00
CA ILE A 399 31.01 3.88 5.81
C ILE A 399 29.88 2.93 6.17
N LYS A 400 28.74 3.06 5.48
CA LYS A 400 27.68 2.05 5.50
C LYS A 400 28.07 0.92 4.54
N LEU A 401 28.27 -0.27 5.09
CA LEU A 401 28.65 -1.47 4.35
C LEU A 401 27.54 -2.52 4.45
N ALA A 402 27.06 -2.98 3.29
CA ALA A 402 26.21 -4.16 3.21
C ALA A 402 27.03 -5.39 2.79
N VAL A 403 26.92 -6.49 3.53
CA VAL A 403 27.50 -7.78 3.16
C VAL A 403 26.38 -8.66 2.61
N LEU A 404 26.44 -8.94 1.31
CA LEU A 404 25.48 -9.75 0.57
C LEU A 404 26.09 -11.11 0.28
N ILE A 405 25.44 -12.20 0.69
CA ILE A 405 26.01 -13.55 0.71
C ILE A 405 25.14 -14.47 -0.14
N PHE A 406 25.72 -15.05 -1.19
CA PHE A 406 24.97 -15.87 -2.16
C PHE A 406 25.53 -17.28 -2.27
N HIS A 407 24.66 -18.28 -2.15
CA HIS A 407 25.01 -19.69 -2.23
C HIS A 407 25.16 -20.17 -3.69
N VAL A 408 26.36 -20.58 -4.07
CA VAL A 408 26.67 -21.13 -5.40
C VAL A 408 27.24 -22.55 -5.27
N PRO A 409 26.46 -23.53 -4.76
CA PRO A 409 26.97 -24.87 -4.46
C PRO A 409 27.32 -25.66 -5.73
N PRO A 410 28.24 -26.64 -5.63
CA PRO A 410 28.50 -27.59 -6.70
C PRO A 410 27.31 -28.51 -6.95
N VAL A 411 27.05 -28.82 -8.22
CA VAL A 411 25.92 -29.69 -8.63
C VAL A 411 26.28 -31.15 -8.37
N ASN A 412 25.63 -31.80 -7.41
CA ASN A 412 25.78 -33.23 -7.16
C ASN A 412 25.09 -34.05 -8.27
N ASN A 413 25.83 -34.36 -9.34
CA ASN A 413 25.37 -35.30 -10.37
C ASN A 413 25.38 -36.75 -9.84
N LYS A 414 24.42 -37.12 -8.98
CA LYS A 414 24.06 -38.53 -8.79
C LYS A 414 22.95 -38.88 -9.79
N ARG A 415 23.37 -39.26 -11.00
CA ARG A 415 22.51 -39.95 -11.97
C ARG A 415 22.10 -41.29 -11.36
N VAL A 416 20.80 -41.46 -11.08
CA VAL A 416 20.20 -42.78 -10.85
C VAL A 416 20.23 -43.50 -12.20
N LYS A 417 20.99 -44.59 -12.26
CA LYS A 417 20.93 -45.58 -13.35
C LYS A 417 19.74 -46.49 -13.17
#